data_AF-A0A9E0NFY9-F1
#
_entry.id   AF-A0A9E0NFY9-F1
#
_cell.length_a   1.000
_cell.length_b   1.000
_cell.length_c   1.000
_cell.angle_alpha   90.00
_cell.angle_beta   90.00
_cell.angle_gamma   90.00
#
_symmetry.space_group_name_H-M   'P 1'
#
loop_
_entity.id
_entity.type
_entity.pdbx_description
1 polymer ?
#
loop_
_entity_poly.entity_id
_entity_poly.type
_entity_poly.pdbx_seq_one_letter_code
_entity_poly.pdbx_strand_id
1 'polypeptide(L)'
;MSRSIVPVLLLLALVGCPVSTAPPPPPMSGGSTYLPPPTEPGPGSGAGSSVGAGSASEAPGPGQPDGAACTAAADCTSGVCEGQGCGDGAGRCVSRMRACTMDIQAYCGCDGATFSASGSCPGARFASRGACTSTAATARPVGAPCLAASECDSGVCEGQGCGSDQPGTCAARARGCTRDLRSYCGCDGQTFRASGSCPGQRFSARAACAP
;
A
#
# COMPACT_ATOMS: atom_id res chain seq x y z
N MET A 1 -7.20 37.06 -54.86
CA MET A 1 -7.85 37.14 -53.54
C MET A 1 -6.76 37.12 -52.48
N SER A 2 -6.27 38.31 -52.09
CA SER A 2 -5.14 38.50 -51.19
C SER A 2 -5.56 38.27 -49.74
N ARG A 3 -4.81 37.47 -48.99
CA ARG A 3 -5.01 37.26 -47.55
C ARG A 3 -3.93 38.00 -46.77
N SER A 4 -4.36 39.04 -46.05
CA SER A 4 -3.55 39.80 -45.10
C SER A 4 -3.21 38.97 -43.88
N ILE A 5 -1.92 38.92 -43.54
CA ILE A 5 -1.38 38.31 -42.32
C ILE A 5 -1.22 39.43 -41.30
N VAL A 6 -1.96 39.35 -40.19
CA VAL A 6 -1.83 40.27 -39.06
C VAL A 6 -0.90 39.64 -38.03
N PRO A 7 0.24 40.27 -37.66
CA PRO A 7 1.11 39.77 -36.61
C PRO A 7 0.51 40.13 -35.25
N VAL A 8 0.19 39.11 -34.46
CA VAL A 8 -0.19 39.26 -33.05
C VAL A 8 1.09 39.40 -32.23
N LEU A 9 1.37 40.63 -31.79
CA LEU A 9 2.40 40.92 -30.80
C LEU A 9 1.92 40.42 -29.43
N LEU A 10 2.52 39.32 -28.97
CA LEU A 10 2.30 38.76 -27.64
C LEU A 10 3.23 39.46 -26.64
N LEU A 11 2.67 40.41 -25.88
CA LEU A 11 3.35 41.06 -24.75
C LEU A 11 3.48 40.06 -23.59
N LEU A 12 4.70 39.58 -23.35
CA LEU A 12 5.08 38.79 -22.19
C LEU A 12 5.21 39.72 -20.97
N ALA A 13 4.19 39.78 -20.12
CA ALA A 13 4.27 40.42 -18.82
C ALA A 13 4.96 39.47 -17.83
N LEU A 14 6.24 39.72 -17.55
CA LEU A 14 7.00 39.08 -16.47
C LEU A 14 6.48 39.59 -15.12
N VAL A 15 5.48 38.89 -14.58
CA VAL A 15 5.04 39.07 -13.20
C VAL A 15 6.05 38.37 -12.29
N GLY A 16 6.93 39.14 -11.67
CA GLY A 16 7.86 38.64 -10.66
C GLY A 16 7.11 38.13 -9.44
N CYS A 17 7.19 36.82 -9.20
CA CYS A 17 6.70 36.23 -7.95
C CYS A 17 7.58 36.72 -6.79
N PRO A 18 7.00 37.20 -5.66
CA PRO A 18 7.77 37.51 -4.48
C PRO A 18 8.43 36.22 -3.97
N VAL A 19 9.74 36.30 -3.70
CA VAL A 19 10.49 35.28 -2.97
C VAL A 19 9.83 35.12 -1.60
N SER A 20 9.06 34.06 -1.45
CA SER A 20 8.50 33.65 -0.18
C SER A 20 9.62 32.97 0.60
N THR A 21 10.33 33.74 1.42
CA THR A 21 11.25 33.21 2.43
C THR A 21 10.42 32.37 3.41
N ALA A 22 10.48 31.05 3.25
CA ALA A 22 9.90 30.14 4.22
C ALA A 22 10.51 30.43 5.61
N PRO A 23 9.70 30.48 6.68
CA PRO A 23 10.22 30.65 8.02
C PRO A 23 11.21 29.51 8.34
N PRO A 24 12.29 29.79 9.09
CA PRO A 24 13.22 28.76 9.51
C PRO A 24 12.47 27.65 10.25
N PRO A 25 12.80 26.37 10.02
CA PRO A 25 12.15 25.26 10.71
C PRO A 25 12.32 25.43 12.22
N PRO A 26 11.31 25.06 13.03
CA PRO A 26 11.44 25.11 14.48
C PRO A 26 12.64 24.26 14.92
N PRO A 27 13.34 24.66 16.00
CA PRO A 27 14.42 23.86 16.56
C PRO A 27 13.88 22.46 16.89
N MET A 28 14.56 21.42 16.39
CA MET A 28 14.21 20.04 16.70
C MET A 28 14.44 19.84 18.21
N SER A 29 13.33 19.83 18.96
CA SER A 29 13.34 19.50 20.39
C SER A 29 14.00 18.14 20.59
N GLY A 30 14.92 18.11 21.56
CA GLY A 30 15.86 17.04 21.80
C GLY A 30 15.23 15.65 21.90
N GLY A 31 16.03 14.66 21.50
CA GLY A 31 15.69 13.25 21.49
C GLY A 31 15.06 12.80 22.79
N SER A 32 13.77 12.46 22.69
CA SER A 32 13.11 11.63 23.68
C SER A 32 13.70 10.23 23.53
N THR A 33 14.49 9.80 24.52
CA THR A 33 14.83 8.40 24.74
C THR A 33 13.53 7.64 24.95
N TYR A 34 12.99 7.09 23.86
CA TYR A 34 11.87 6.18 23.90
C TYR A 34 12.36 4.87 24.52
N LEU A 35 12.13 4.72 25.82
CA LEU A 35 12.15 3.42 26.48
C LEU A 35 10.88 2.71 26.03
N PRO A 36 10.96 1.60 25.27
CA PRO A 36 9.77 0.85 24.92
C PRO A 36 9.08 0.36 26.20
N PRO A 37 7.73 0.39 26.25
CA PRO A 37 7.01 -0.16 27.39
C PRO A 37 7.33 -1.66 27.53
N PRO A 38 7.40 -2.19 28.76
CA PRO A 38 7.54 -3.62 28.98
C PRO A 38 6.37 -4.36 28.34
N THR A 39 6.68 -5.29 27.45
CA THR A 39 5.69 -6.12 26.78
C THR A 39 5.03 -7.03 27.80
N GLU A 40 3.81 -6.69 28.22
CA GLU A 40 3.00 -7.59 29.04
C GLU A 40 2.58 -8.82 28.19
N PRO A 41 2.77 -10.05 28.69
CA PRO A 41 2.29 -11.26 28.00
C PRO A 41 0.76 -11.26 27.99
N GLY A 42 0.16 -10.97 26.83
CA GLY A 42 -1.28 -11.05 26.65
C GLY A 42 -1.78 -12.50 26.74
N PRO A 43 -2.94 -12.76 27.39
CA PRO A 43 -3.53 -14.09 27.48
C PRO A 43 -4.00 -14.56 26.09
N GLY A 44 -3.43 -15.68 25.63
CA GLY A 44 -3.70 -16.27 24.33
C GLY A 44 -5.16 -16.66 24.16
N SER A 45 -5.79 -16.12 23.12
CA SER A 45 -7.01 -16.68 22.56
C SER A 45 -6.62 -17.72 21.52
N GLY A 46 -6.82 -18.98 21.88
CA GLY A 46 -6.68 -20.11 20.98
C GLY A 46 -7.78 -20.09 19.91
N ALA A 47 -7.36 -20.07 18.65
CA ALA A 47 -8.19 -20.50 17.53
C ALA A 47 -7.49 -21.72 16.91
N GLY A 48 -8.19 -22.85 16.94
CA GLY A 48 -7.69 -24.16 16.54
C GLY A 48 -7.15 -24.16 15.12
N SER A 49 -5.85 -24.44 15.00
CA SER A 49 -5.25 -24.89 13.76
C SER A 49 -5.69 -26.33 13.52
N SER A 50 -6.40 -26.54 12.42
CA SER A 50 -6.63 -27.87 11.85
C SER A 50 -5.27 -28.48 11.52
N VAL A 51 -4.91 -29.50 12.30
CA VAL A 51 -3.78 -30.40 12.08
C VAL A 51 -3.96 -31.13 10.74
N GLY A 52 -3.42 -30.56 9.68
CA GLY A 52 -3.16 -31.28 8.44
C GLY A 52 -2.09 -32.34 8.70
N ALA A 53 -2.38 -33.59 8.35
CA ALA A 53 -1.49 -34.73 8.48
C ALA A 53 -0.09 -34.39 7.93
N GLY A 54 0.89 -34.39 8.83
CA GLY A 54 2.25 -33.98 8.57
C GLY A 54 2.89 -34.81 7.47
N SER A 55 3.27 -34.14 6.38
CA SER A 55 4.44 -34.58 5.63
C SER A 55 5.62 -34.49 6.58
N ALA A 56 6.29 -35.61 6.83
CA ALA A 56 7.50 -35.64 7.62
C ALA A 56 8.47 -34.61 7.03
N SER A 57 8.68 -33.50 7.74
CA SER A 57 9.69 -32.51 7.39
C SER A 57 11.02 -33.23 7.40
N GLU A 58 11.52 -33.54 6.21
CA GLU A 58 12.90 -33.93 5.98
C GLU A 58 13.78 -32.92 6.73
N ALA A 59 14.73 -33.42 7.53
CA ALA A 59 15.61 -32.54 8.29
C ALA A 59 16.21 -31.51 7.32
N PRO A 60 16.18 -30.20 7.63
CA PRO A 60 16.70 -29.19 6.72
C PRO A 60 18.10 -29.58 6.32
N GLY A 61 18.32 -29.78 5.02
CA GLY A 61 19.65 -30.01 4.49
C GLY A 61 20.59 -28.88 4.93
N PRO A 62 21.92 -29.10 4.95
CA PRO A 62 22.86 -28.03 5.23
C PRO A 62 22.59 -26.88 4.25
N GLY A 63 22.26 -25.70 4.78
CA GLY A 63 21.99 -24.52 3.96
C GLY A 63 23.16 -24.23 3.01
N GLN A 64 22.86 -23.59 1.88
CA GLN A 64 23.80 -23.20 0.84
C GLN A 64 24.78 -22.11 1.33
N PRO A 65 26.04 -22.14 0.84
CA PRO A 65 27.04 -21.16 1.22
C PRO A 65 26.76 -19.77 0.64
N ASP A 66 27.41 -18.75 1.21
CA ASP A 66 27.37 -17.39 0.68
C ASP A 66 27.78 -17.34 -0.81
N GLY A 67 27.03 -16.58 -1.61
CA GLY A 67 27.18 -16.44 -3.05
C GLY A 67 26.32 -17.39 -3.89
N ALA A 68 25.81 -18.48 -3.32
CA ALA A 68 24.90 -19.42 -3.99
C ALA A 68 23.55 -18.77 -4.32
N ALA A 69 22.90 -19.24 -5.39
CA ALA A 69 21.54 -18.82 -5.74
C ALA A 69 20.53 -19.43 -4.76
N CYS A 70 19.55 -18.63 -4.33
CA CYS A 70 18.54 -19.04 -3.35
C CYS A 70 17.16 -18.51 -3.73
N THR A 71 16.12 -19.16 -3.19
CA THR A 71 14.73 -18.73 -3.32
C THR A 71 14.21 -18.17 -1.99
N ALA A 72 14.62 -18.75 -0.86
CA ALA A 72 14.21 -18.38 0.49
C ALA A 72 15.42 -18.29 1.45
N ALA A 73 15.24 -17.59 2.58
CA ALA A 73 16.28 -17.46 3.60
C ALA A 73 16.72 -18.82 4.19
N ALA A 74 15.79 -19.78 4.26
CA ALA A 74 16.06 -21.14 4.73
C ALA A 74 17.02 -21.92 3.82
N ASP A 75 17.16 -21.51 2.56
CA ASP A 75 18.09 -22.14 1.62
C ASP A 75 19.54 -21.82 1.97
N CYS A 76 19.82 -20.78 2.79
CA CYS A 76 21.17 -20.27 3.03
C CYS A 76 21.68 -20.62 4.42
N THR A 77 22.95 -21.00 4.55
CA THR A 77 23.60 -21.22 5.87
C THR A 77 23.54 -19.96 6.75
N SER A 78 23.65 -18.78 6.14
CA SER A 78 23.60 -17.49 6.82
C SER A 78 22.18 -17.11 7.29
N GLY A 79 21.16 -17.79 6.79
CA GLY A 79 19.75 -17.43 6.96
C GLY A 79 19.36 -16.12 6.27
N VAL A 80 20.11 -15.66 5.25
CA VAL A 80 19.79 -14.45 4.49
C VAL A 80 19.88 -14.74 3.00
N CYS A 81 18.73 -14.67 2.34
CA CYS A 81 18.58 -14.73 0.90
C CYS A 81 18.08 -13.38 0.40
N GLU A 82 18.85 -12.68 -0.42
CA GLU A 82 18.50 -11.35 -0.90
C GLU A 82 18.81 -11.14 -2.38
N GLY A 83 18.27 -10.08 -2.96
CA GLY A 83 18.50 -9.73 -4.36
C GLY A 83 17.24 -9.22 -5.04
N GLN A 84 17.41 -8.68 -6.24
CA GLN A 84 16.30 -8.23 -7.06
C GLN A 84 15.71 -9.38 -7.87
N GLY A 85 14.39 -9.53 -7.84
CA GLY A 85 13.63 -10.51 -8.60
C GLY A 85 12.96 -11.55 -7.70
N CYS A 86 11.81 -12.07 -8.16
CA CYS A 86 10.92 -12.94 -7.39
C CYS A 86 10.78 -14.37 -7.95
N GLY A 87 11.43 -14.69 -9.07
CA GLY A 87 11.48 -16.05 -9.61
C GLY A 87 12.43 -16.97 -8.85
N ASP A 88 12.35 -18.28 -9.04
CA ASP A 88 13.21 -19.25 -8.37
C ASP A 88 14.70 -18.96 -8.61
N GLY A 89 15.51 -19.04 -7.55
CA GLY A 89 16.95 -18.80 -7.61
C GLY A 89 17.36 -17.36 -7.96
N ALA A 90 16.44 -16.40 -8.00
CA ALA A 90 16.80 -15.01 -8.30
C ALA A 90 17.47 -14.29 -7.11
N GLY A 91 17.45 -14.87 -5.92
CA GLY A 91 18.21 -14.39 -4.76
C GLY A 91 19.62 -14.94 -4.72
N ARG A 92 20.45 -14.38 -3.82
CA ARG A 92 21.74 -14.92 -3.42
C ARG A 92 21.87 -15.01 -1.91
N CYS A 93 22.49 -16.10 -1.46
CA CYS A 93 22.92 -16.25 -0.08
C CYS A 93 24.01 -15.24 0.24
N VAL A 94 23.86 -14.55 1.35
CA VAL A 94 24.80 -13.50 1.77
C VAL A 94 25.05 -13.58 3.26
N SER A 95 26.25 -13.18 3.70
CA SER A 95 26.57 -13.15 5.13
C SER A 95 25.69 -12.15 5.87
N ARG A 96 25.17 -12.56 7.03
CA ARG A 96 24.44 -11.67 7.97
C ARG A 96 25.36 -10.62 8.60
N MET A 97 26.68 -10.85 8.62
CA MET A 97 27.67 -10.00 9.30
C MET A 97 28.37 -8.99 8.38
N ARG A 98 27.92 -8.83 7.12
CA ARG A 98 28.57 -7.90 6.19
C ARG A 98 28.31 -6.44 6.57
N ALA A 99 29.22 -5.56 6.17
CA ALA A 99 29.06 -4.12 6.36
C ALA A 99 27.94 -3.58 5.45
N CYS A 100 26.99 -2.89 6.05
CA CYS A 100 25.85 -2.27 5.37
C CYS A 100 25.89 -0.76 5.53
N THR A 101 25.51 -0.04 4.51
CA THR A 101 25.35 1.41 4.57
C THR A 101 24.11 1.76 5.41
N MET A 102 24.14 2.89 6.11
CA MET A 102 23.04 3.32 6.99
C MET A 102 21.93 4.05 6.22
N ASP A 103 21.96 4.06 4.89
CA ASP A 103 20.90 4.66 4.08
C ASP A 103 19.69 3.73 4.04
N ILE A 104 18.63 4.10 4.74
CA ILE A 104 17.38 3.36 4.74
C ILE A 104 16.60 3.72 3.47
N GLN A 105 16.35 2.72 2.64
CA GLN A 105 15.57 2.80 1.41
C GLN A 105 14.32 1.93 1.54
N ALA A 106 13.24 2.34 0.88
CA ALA A 106 12.07 1.49 0.70
C ALA A 106 12.32 0.47 -0.42
N TYR A 107 11.76 -0.72 -0.26
CA TYR A 107 11.78 -1.81 -1.23
C TYR A 107 10.40 -2.43 -1.36
N CYS A 108 10.07 -2.88 -2.55
CA CYS A 108 8.88 -3.68 -2.77
C CYS A 108 9.22 -5.16 -2.69
N GLY A 109 8.77 -5.83 -1.63
CA GLY A 109 8.94 -7.26 -1.43
C GLY A 109 8.27 -8.10 -2.51
N CYS A 110 8.72 -9.34 -2.64
CA CYS A 110 8.11 -10.31 -3.56
C CYS A 110 6.69 -10.74 -3.17
N ASP A 111 6.28 -10.45 -1.94
CA ASP A 111 4.94 -10.59 -1.41
C ASP A 111 4.04 -9.35 -1.68
N GLY A 112 4.59 -8.33 -2.34
CA GLY A 112 3.90 -7.05 -2.56
C GLY A 112 3.83 -6.17 -1.31
N ALA A 113 4.51 -6.54 -0.21
CA ALA A 113 4.64 -5.69 0.96
C ALA A 113 5.83 -4.73 0.80
N THR A 114 5.65 -3.48 1.24
CA THR A 114 6.78 -2.55 1.31
C THR A 114 7.57 -2.80 2.59
N PHE A 115 8.89 -2.91 2.47
CA PHE A 115 9.80 -2.96 3.62
C PHE A 115 10.90 -1.90 3.48
N SER A 116 11.56 -1.59 4.60
CA SER A 116 12.67 -0.62 4.64
C SER A 116 13.95 -1.31 5.07
N ALA A 117 15.04 -1.08 4.35
CA ALA A 117 16.33 -1.71 4.62
C ALA A 117 17.48 -0.84 4.09
N SER A 118 18.72 -1.25 4.35
CA SER A 118 19.92 -0.58 3.83
C SER A 118 19.96 -0.61 2.30
N GLY A 119 20.44 0.47 1.67
CA GLY A 119 20.68 0.56 0.22
C GLY A 119 21.60 -0.54 -0.32
N SER A 120 22.61 -0.92 0.47
CA SER A 120 23.60 -1.95 0.16
C SER A 120 23.24 -3.34 0.71
N CYS A 121 22.30 -3.42 1.65
CA CYS A 121 21.87 -4.67 2.28
C CYS A 121 20.34 -4.70 2.48
N PRO A 122 19.58 -5.12 1.45
CA PRO A 122 18.13 -5.24 1.55
C PRO A 122 17.70 -6.26 2.62
N GLY A 123 18.51 -7.30 2.87
CA GLY A 123 18.22 -8.33 3.88
C GLY A 123 17.09 -9.29 3.49
N ALA A 124 16.42 -9.03 2.37
CA ALA A 124 15.38 -9.85 1.78
C ALA A 124 15.38 -9.70 0.25
N ARG A 125 14.67 -10.59 -0.42
CA ARG A 125 14.41 -10.47 -1.86
C ARG A 125 13.32 -9.43 -2.13
N PHE A 126 13.45 -8.71 -3.23
CA PHE A 126 12.53 -7.64 -3.60
C PHE A 126 12.26 -7.63 -5.11
N ALA A 127 11.05 -7.24 -5.51
CA ALA A 127 10.67 -7.06 -6.91
C ALA A 127 11.29 -5.79 -7.52
N SER A 128 11.24 -4.69 -6.76
CA SER A 128 11.74 -3.37 -7.20
C SER A 128 12.25 -2.54 -6.02
N ARG A 129 13.13 -1.59 -6.31
CA ARG A 129 13.53 -0.53 -5.36
C ARG A 129 12.43 0.53 -5.27
N GLY A 130 12.29 1.13 -4.10
CA GLY A 130 11.17 2.01 -3.76
C GLY A 130 10.04 1.24 -3.06
N ALA A 131 9.07 1.98 -2.51
CA ALA A 131 7.87 1.35 -1.98
C ALA A 131 7.21 0.50 -3.07
N CYS A 132 6.49 -0.55 -2.68
CA CYS A 132 5.53 -1.12 -3.60
C CYS A 132 4.65 0.03 -4.07
N THR A 133 4.70 0.32 -5.37
CA THR A 133 3.49 0.80 -6.03
C THR A 133 2.50 -0.25 -5.60
N SER A 134 1.53 0.11 -4.76
CA SER A 134 0.43 -0.78 -4.48
C SER A 134 0.12 -1.37 -5.84
N THR A 135 0.23 -2.68 -5.97
CA THR A 135 -0.36 -3.35 -7.11
C THR A 135 -1.82 -3.06 -6.87
N ALA A 136 -2.25 -1.85 -7.24
CA ALA A 136 -3.59 -1.35 -7.22
C ALA A 136 -4.20 -2.36 -8.13
N ALA A 137 -4.77 -3.40 -7.53
CA ALA A 137 -5.25 -4.59 -8.19
C ALA A 137 -5.99 -4.05 -9.39
N THR A 138 -5.41 -4.23 -10.60
CA THR A 138 -5.50 -3.29 -11.73
C THR A 138 -6.75 -2.45 -11.57
N ALA A 139 -6.57 -1.21 -11.11
CA ALA A 139 -7.66 -0.45 -10.53
C ALA A 139 -8.90 -0.60 -11.41
N ARG A 140 -9.97 -1.08 -10.80
CA ARG A 140 -11.03 -1.75 -11.54
C ARG A 140 -11.85 -0.70 -12.27
N PRO A 141 -12.28 -0.98 -13.51
CA PRO A 141 -13.08 -0.04 -14.26
C PRO A 141 -14.45 0.15 -13.62
N VAL A 142 -15.14 1.24 -13.98
CA VAL A 142 -16.53 1.48 -13.58
C VAL A 142 -17.41 0.28 -13.96
N GLY A 143 -18.26 -0.16 -13.03
CA GLY A 143 -19.12 -1.33 -13.19
C GLY A 143 -18.55 -2.65 -12.67
N ALA A 144 -17.24 -2.72 -12.39
CA ALA A 144 -16.63 -3.91 -11.79
C ALA A 144 -17.03 -4.05 -10.30
N PRO A 145 -17.10 -5.28 -9.76
CA PRO A 145 -17.34 -5.49 -8.33
C PRO A 145 -16.16 -4.96 -7.51
N CYS A 146 -16.42 -4.51 -6.29
CA CYS A 146 -15.39 -3.99 -5.38
C CYS A 146 -15.74 -4.22 -3.92
N LEU A 147 -14.71 -4.39 -3.07
CA LEU A 147 -14.88 -4.43 -1.62
C LEU A 147 -14.41 -3.13 -0.94
N ALA A 148 -13.42 -2.46 -1.54
CA ALA A 148 -12.89 -1.18 -1.08
C ALA A 148 -12.77 -0.16 -2.23
N ALA A 149 -12.80 1.13 -1.88
CA ALA A 149 -12.65 2.24 -2.84
C ALA A 149 -11.30 2.23 -3.57
N SER A 150 -10.23 1.76 -2.90
CA SER A 150 -8.89 1.60 -3.48
C SER A 150 -8.81 0.56 -4.59
N GLU A 151 -9.82 -0.32 -4.72
CA GLU A 151 -9.89 -1.28 -5.80
C GLU A 151 -10.42 -0.67 -7.11
N CYS A 152 -10.94 0.56 -7.10
CA CYS A 152 -11.58 1.18 -8.27
C CYS A 152 -10.72 2.29 -8.85
N ASP A 153 -10.65 2.39 -10.19
CA ASP A 153 -9.98 3.50 -10.91
C ASP A 153 -10.49 4.87 -10.47
N SER A 154 -11.79 4.96 -10.19
CA SER A 154 -12.45 6.19 -9.75
C SER A 154 -12.18 6.55 -8.29
N GLY A 155 -11.64 5.62 -7.50
CA GLY A 155 -11.58 5.69 -6.05
C GLY A 155 -12.95 5.68 -5.37
N VAL A 156 -13.99 5.12 -6.02
CA VAL A 156 -15.36 5.06 -5.47
C VAL A 156 -15.90 3.64 -5.62
N CYS A 157 -16.13 2.99 -4.50
CA CYS A 157 -16.80 1.70 -4.40
C CYS A 157 -18.11 1.85 -3.62
N GLU A 158 -19.24 1.57 -4.24
CA GLU A 158 -20.55 1.79 -3.61
C GLU A 158 -21.53 0.66 -3.87
N GLY A 159 -22.54 0.54 -3.01
CA GLY A 159 -23.51 -0.54 -3.08
C GLY A 159 -24.02 -0.89 -1.69
N GLN A 160 -25.14 -1.61 -1.66
CA GLN A 160 -25.69 -2.13 -0.41
C GLN A 160 -25.07 -3.50 -0.11
N GLY A 161 -24.54 -3.67 1.10
CA GLY A 161 -23.89 -4.88 1.58
C GLY A 161 -22.43 -4.66 1.95
N CYS A 162 -21.97 -5.37 2.98
CA CYS A 162 -20.65 -5.19 3.60
C CYS A 162 -19.76 -6.44 3.58
N GLY A 163 -20.30 -7.59 3.18
CA GLY A 163 -19.55 -8.85 3.06
C GLY A 163 -18.92 -9.04 1.67
N SER A 164 -18.11 -10.10 1.54
CA SER A 164 -17.61 -10.60 0.26
C SER A 164 -18.73 -11.11 -0.65
N ASP A 165 -19.83 -11.59 -0.05
CA ASP A 165 -21.00 -12.12 -0.78
C ASP A 165 -21.90 -11.03 -1.37
N GLN A 166 -21.69 -9.78 -0.95
CA GLN A 166 -22.43 -8.62 -1.42
C GLN A 166 -21.46 -7.49 -1.78
N PRO A 167 -20.63 -7.69 -2.82
CA PRO A 167 -19.66 -6.68 -3.22
C PRO A 167 -20.38 -5.41 -3.68
N GLY A 168 -19.72 -4.27 -3.48
CA GLY A 168 -20.11 -3.03 -4.13
C GLY A 168 -19.79 -3.07 -5.63
N THR A 169 -19.99 -1.93 -6.28
CA THR A 169 -19.66 -1.69 -7.68
C THR A 169 -18.84 -0.41 -7.78
N CYS A 170 -17.78 -0.46 -8.59
CA CYS A 170 -16.99 0.72 -8.90
C CYS A 170 -17.84 1.74 -9.65
N ALA A 171 -17.93 2.97 -9.15
CA ALA A 171 -18.76 4.01 -9.73
C ALA A 171 -17.93 5.20 -10.20
N ALA A 172 -18.32 5.88 -11.27
CA ALA A 172 -17.61 7.07 -11.75
C ALA A 172 -17.70 8.21 -10.73
N ARG A 173 -16.57 8.88 -10.41
CA ARG A 173 -16.55 10.01 -9.48
C ARG A 173 -17.35 11.22 -9.99
N ALA A 174 -17.31 11.47 -11.29
CA ALA A 174 -17.94 12.62 -11.94
C ALA A 174 -19.30 12.26 -12.57
N ARG A 175 -20.22 11.68 -11.80
CA ARG A 175 -21.59 11.36 -12.28
C ARG A 175 -22.63 12.30 -11.68
N GLY A 176 -23.74 12.48 -12.40
CA GLY A 176 -24.86 13.28 -11.91
C GLY A 176 -25.55 12.59 -10.74
N CYS A 177 -25.56 13.25 -9.58
CA CYS A 177 -26.19 12.75 -8.37
C CYS A 177 -27.39 13.61 -7.99
N THR A 178 -28.43 12.98 -7.46
CA THR A 178 -29.59 13.71 -6.91
C THR A 178 -29.15 14.53 -5.69
N ARG A 179 -29.75 15.70 -5.50
CA ARG A 179 -29.41 16.61 -4.38
C ARG A 179 -30.07 16.23 -3.05
N ASP A 180 -30.77 15.10 -2.98
CA ASP A 180 -31.38 14.64 -1.73
C ASP A 180 -30.31 14.08 -0.79
N LEU A 181 -30.34 14.51 0.46
CA LEU A 181 -29.34 14.10 1.45
C LEU A 181 -29.93 13.06 2.41
N ARG A 182 -29.64 11.78 2.16
CA ARG A 182 -30.12 10.65 2.97
C ARG A 182 -29.05 10.17 3.95
N SER A 183 -29.49 9.55 5.04
CA SER A 183 -28.61 8.88 5.99
C SER A 183 -28.40 7.42 5.60
N TYR A 184 -27.18 6.94 5.80
CA TYR A 184 -26.76 5.58 5.52
C TYR A 184 -25.91 5.07 6.68
N CYS A 185 -25.96 3.76 6.92
CA CYS A 185 -25.08 3.09 7.86
C CYS A 185 -23.94 2.46 7.06
N GLY A 186 -22.74 2.99 7.21
CA GLY A 186 -21.54 2.49 6.54
C GLY A 186 -21.19 1.07 6.97
N CYS A 187 -20.37 0.41 6.17
CA CYS A 187 -19.83 -0.91 6.52
C CYS A 187 -18.83 -0.89 7.68
N ASP A 188 -18.37 0.29 8.06
CA ASP A 188 -17.58 0.60 9.25
C ASP A 188 -18.45 0.87 10.50
N GLY A 189 -19.77 0.74 10.39
CA GLY A 189 -20.70 1.05 11.47
C GLY A 189 -20.86 2.55 11.74
N GLN A 190 -20.33 3.42 10.88
CA GLN A 190 -20.50 4.87 11.01
C GLN A 190 -21.69 5.37 10.18
N THR A 191 -22.48 6.26 10.76
CA THR A 191 -23.55 6.93 10.01
C THR A 191 -22.96 8.02 9.13
N PHE A 192 -23.31 8.05 7.86
CA PHE A 192 -22.93 9.11 6.93
C PHE A 192 -24.13 9.63 6.15
N ARG A 193 -23.97 10.82 5.55
CA ARG A 193 -25.00 11.44 4.71
C ARG A 193 -24.50 11.61 3.28
N ALA A 194 -25.29 11.17 2.32
CA ALA A 194 -24.94 11.21 0.91
C ALA A 194 -26.17 11.33 0.02
N SER A 195 -25.94 11.41 -1.30
CA SER A 195 -27.00 11.45 -2.30
C SER A 195 -27.76 10.13 -2.38
N GLY A 196 -29.09 10.20 -2.53
CA GLY A 196 -29.95 9.04 -2.75
C GLY A 196 -29.49 8.12 -3.89
N SER A 197 -29.01 8.73 -4.98
CA SER A 197 -28.53 8.06 -6.18
C SER A 197 -27.01 7.79 -6.19
N CYS A 198 -26.26 8.41 -5.27
CA CYS A 198 -24.80 8.29 -5.18
C CYS A 198 -24.34 8.27 -3.73
N PRO A 199 -24.37 7.11 -3.07
CA PRO A 199 -23.92 6.97 -1.69
C PRO A 199 -22.42 7.28 -1.52
N GLY A 200 -21.61 7.04 -2.56
CA GLY A 200 -20.17 7.36 -2.55
C GLY A 200 -19.32 6.37 -1.75
N GLN A 201 -19.93 5.50 -0.96
CA GLN A 201 -19.30 4.36 -0.31
C GLN A 201 -20.29 3.21 -0.11
N ARG A 202 -19.79 2.02 0.26
CA ARG A 202 -20.63 0.88 0.62
C ARG A 202 -21.35 1.10 1.95
N PHE A 203 -22.55 0.56 2.07
CA PHE A 203 -23.39 0.72 3.27
C PHE A 203 -24.19 -0.55 3.54
N SER A 204 -24.51 -0.80 4.81
CA SER A 204 -25.35 -1.93 5.24
C SER A 204 -26.84 -1.60 5.12
N ALA A 205 -27.24 -0.37 5.44
CA ALA A 205 -28.62 0.07 5.44
C ALA A 205 -28.79 1.52 4.94
N ARG A 206 -29.95 1.82 4.34
CA ARG A 206 -30.38 3.18 3.93
C ARG A 206 -31.05 3.93 5.10
N ALA A 207 -30.41 3.90 6.24
CA ALA A 207 -30.82 4.57 7.48
C ALA A 207 -29.56 4.88 8.30
N ALA A 208 -29.68 5.66 9.37
CA ALA A 208 -28.59 5.75 10.34
C ALA A 208 -28.27 4.37 10.94
N CYS A 209 -27.05 4.19 11.43
CA CYS A 209 -26.70 2.99 12.20
C CYS A 209 -27.52 2.93 13.47
N ALA A 210 -27.86 1.71 13.90
CA ALA A 210 -28.43 1.50 15.22
C ALA A 210 -27.42 1.93 16.30
N PRO A 211 -27.86 2.55 17.40
CA PRO A 211 -27.01 2.88 18.54
C PRO A 211 -26.50 1.63 19.27
#